data_AF-A0A382U0S0-F1
#
_entry.id   AF-A0A382U0S0-F1
#
_cell.length_a   1.000
_cell.length_b   1.000
_cell.length_c   1.000
_cell.angle_alpha   90.00
_cell.angle_beta   90.00
_cell.angle_gamma   90.00
#
_symmetry.space_group_name_H-M   'P 1'
#
loop_
_entity.id
_entity.type
_entity.pdbx_description
1 polymer ?
#
loop_
_entity_poly.entity_id
_entity_poly.type
_entity_poly.pdbx_seq_one_letter_code
_entity_poly.pdbx_strand_id
1 'polypeptide(L)' 'MPQSENGIIYFDHAATTRMRPEVLETMLPYLQFSYGNPSSIY' A
#
# COMPACT_ATOMS: atom_id res chain seq x y z
N MET A 1 7.46 -3.44 20.71
CA MET A 1 7.44 -2.56 19.51
C MET A 1 8.81 -1.93 19.38
N PRO A 2 9.66 -2.29 18.40
CA PRO A 2 10.87 -1.53 18.16
C PRO A 2 10.51 -0.39 17.20
N GLN A 3 10.27 0.81 17.73
CA GLN A 3 10.24 2.04 16.93
C GLN A 3 11.66 2.59 16.91
N SER A 4 12.29 2.55 15.74
CA SER A 4 13.65 3.06 15.51
C SER A 4 13.66 4.60 15.49
N GLU A 5 14.40 5.19 16.43
CA GLU A 5 15.30 6.36 16.27
C GLU A 5 14.95 7.44 15.22
N ASN A 6 13.77 8.03 15.31
CA ASN A 6 13.52 9.49 15.32
C ASN A 6 12.02 9.69 15.55
N GLY A 7 11.64 10.51 16.53
CA GLY A 7 10.28 10.59 17.08
C GLY A 7 9.25 11.31 16.21
N ILE A 8 9.11 10.95 14.94
CA ILE A 8 8.02 11.46 14.09
C ILE A 8 6.77 10.62 14.35
N ILE A 9 5.78 11.22 15.01
CA ILE A 9 4.48 10.62 15.28
C ILE A 9 3.46 11.19 14.30
N TYR A 10 2.75 10.31 13.59
CA TYR A 10 1.73 10.67 12.61
C TYR A 10 0.36 10.79 13.28
N PHE A 11 -0.26 11.97 13.23
CA PHE A 11 -1.56 12.24 13.84
C PHE A 11 -2.66 12.63 12.84
N ASP A 12 -2.35 12.80 11.55
CA ASP A 12 -3.30 13.28 10.54
C ASP A 12 -4.04 12.14 9.82
N HIS A 13 -4.66 11.24 10.60
CA HIS A 13 -5.44 10.13 10.06
C HIS A 13 -6.74 10.58 9.34
N ALA A 14 -7.17 11.82 9.57
CA ALA A 14 -8.34 12.39 8.92
C ALA A 14 -8.08 12.71 7.45
N ALA A 15 -6.86 13.13 7.08
CA ALA A 15 -6.50 13.38 5.69
C ALA A 15 -6.20 12.07 4.94
N THR A 16 -5.39 11.18 5.51
CA THR A 16 -5.05 9.89 4.89
C THR A 16 -4.51 8.90 5.92
N THR A 17 -4.28 7.66 5.49
CA THR A 17 -3.73 6.61 6.37
C THR A 17 -2.64 5.85 5.66
N ARG A 18 -1.68 5.34 6.44
CA ARG A 18 -0.66 4.43 5.91
C ARG A 18 -1.32 3.15 5.42
N MET A 19 -0.96 2.71 4.23
CA MET A 19 -1.38 1.41 3.71
C MET A 19 -0.86 0.29 4.63
N ARG A 20 -1.74 -0.66 4.95
CA ARG A 20 -1.37 -1.87 5.69
C ARG A 20 -0.42 -2.72 4.84
N PRO A 21 0.63 -3.35 5.42
CA PRO A 21 1.56 -4.19 4.67
C PRO A 21 0.88 -5.29 3.86
N GLU A 22 -0.15 -5.92 4.41
CA GLU A 22 -0.86 -7.02 3.76
C GLU A 22 -1.63 -6.55 2.51
N VAL A 23 -2.15 -5.31 2.56
CA VAL A 23 -2.81 -4.69 1.40
C VAL A 23 -1.78 -4.40 0.32
N LEU A 24 -0.62 -3.85 0.68
CA LEU A 24 0.45 -3.57 -0.29
C LEU A 24 0.91 -4.88 -0.96
N GLU A 25 1.21 -5.91 -0.18
CA GLU A 25 1.65 -7.22 -0.67
C GLU A 25 0.63 -7.84 -1.63
N THR A 26 -0.66 -7.77 -1.30
CA THR A 26 -1.74 -8.30 -2.14
C THR A 26 -1.87 -7.54 -3.46
N MET A 27 -1.60 -6.23 -3.46
CA MET A 27 -1.75 -5.37 -4.64
C MET A 27 -0.54 -5.43 -5.58
N LEU A 28 0.67 -5.66 -5.06
CA LEU A 28 1.92 -5.65 -5.84
C LEU A 28 1.88 -6.51 -7.13
N PRO A 29 1.30 -7.74 -7.15
CA PRO A 29 1.26 -8.55 -8.37
C PRO A 29 0.54 -7.86 -9.54
N TYR A 30 -0.53 -7.12 -9.28
CA TYR A 30 -1.29 -6.41 -10.32
C TYR A 30 -0.60 -5.14 -10.81
N LEU A 31 0.37 -4.64 -10.04
CA LEU A 31 1.20 -3.50 -10.42
C LEU A 31 2.46 -3.92 -11.18
N GLN A 32 2.96 -5.13 -10.96
CA GLN A 32 4.20 -5.60 -11.57
C GLN A 32 3.99 -6.57 -12.74
N PHE A 33 3.09 -7.53 -12.59
CA PHE A 33 3.02 -8.70 -13.47
C PHE A 33 1.66 -8.87 -14.15
N SER A 34 0.56 -8.49 -13.49
CA SER A 34 -0.82 -8.63 -14.00
C SER A 34 -1.43 -7.27 -14.33
N TYR A 35 -0.86 -6.57 -15.31
CA TYR A 35 -1.22 -5.20 -15.72
C TYR A 35 -2.18 -5.13 -16.94
N GLY A 36 -2.74 -6.27 -17.36
CA GLY A 36 -3.69 -6.33 -18.46
C GLY A 36 -4.98 -5.56 -18.15
N ASN A 37 -5.60 -5.00 -19.19
CA ASN A 37 -6.91 -4.35 -19.03
C ASN A 37 -7.97 -5.42 -18.69
N PRO A 38 -8.66 -5.33 -17.55
CA PRO A 38 -9.68 -6.31 -17.15
C PRO A 38 -10.84 -6.46 -18.15
N SER A 39 -11.08 -5.45 -18.98
CA SER A 39 -12.16 -5.44 -19.97
C SER A 39 -11.71 -5.91 -21.36
N SER A 40 -10.44 -6.26 -21.55
CA SER A 40 -9.98 -6.83 -22.81
C SER A 40 -10.62 -8.20 -23.04
N ILE A 41 -11.22 -8.39 -24.22
CA ILE A 41 -11.84 -9.64 -24.67
C ILE A 41 -10.93 -10.47 -25.59
N TYR A 42 -9.67 -10.05 -25.74
CA TYR A 42 -8.69 -10.59 -26.69
C TYR A 42 -7.63 -11.43 -26.00
#